data_AF-A0A7R9ZVV4-F1
#
_entry.id   AF-A0A7R9ZVV4-F1
#
_cell.length_a   1.000
_cell.length_b   1.000
_cell.length_c   1.000
_cell.angle_alpha   90.00
_cell.angle_beta   90.00
_cell.angle_gamma   90.00
#
_symmetry.space_group_name_H-M   'P 1'
#
loop_
_entity.id
_entity.type
_entity.pdbx_description
1 polymer ?
#
loop_
_entity_poly.entity_id
_entity_poly.type
_entity_poly.pdbx_seq_one_letter_code
_entity_poly.pdbx_strand_id
1 'polypeptide(L)'
;ASLFDRYCAAGEEPLPIGRLHLTVLAILSIAMKVTGGADDTRKPYKLRELLACLGQQQHSVEEIFRAEVSVLEALSFEVSAPSVLDILDVLVLPFTQPDRPESSSPVVILAKFLLQLSLLDAPL
;
A
#
# COMPACT_ATOMS: atom_id res chain seq x y z
N ALA A 1 -10.64 -0.55 -5.08
CA ALA A 1 -9.62 0.12 -5.91
C ALA A 1 -8.45 0.48 -5.00
N SER A 2 -7.21 0.23 -5.43
CA SER A 2 -6.02 0.57 -4.63
C SER A 2 -5.85 2.09 -4.51
N LEU A 3 -5.01 2.55 -3.56
CA LEU A 3 -4.69 3.99 -3.43
C LEU A 3 -4.11 4.56 -4.74
N PHE A 4 -3.33 3.76 -5.45
CA PHE A 4 -2.76 4.13 -6.75
C PHE A 4 -3.85 4.31 -7.81
N ASP A 5 -4.78 3.36 -7.93
CA ASP A 5 -5.89 3.45 -8.90
C ASP A 5 -6.76 4.69 -8.63
N ARG A 6 -7.03 4.98 -7.35
CA ARG A 6 -7.81 6.16 -6.97
C ARG A 6 -7.10 7.46 -7.29
N TYR A 7 -5.78 7.51 -7.07
CA TYR A 7 -4.99 8.70 -7.40
C TYR A 7 -4.94 8.92 -8.91
N CYS A 8 -4.74 7.85 -9.69
CA CYS A 8 -4.80 7.91 -11.16
C CYS A 8 -6.18 8.31 -11.67
N ALA A 9 -7.26 7.85 -11.04
CA ALA A 9 -8.63 8.22 -11.40
C ALA A 9 -9.00 9.66 -11.01
N ALA A 10 -8.37 10.20 -9.97
CA ALA A 10 -8.56 11.59 -9.54
C ALA A 10 -7.75 12.60 -10.38
N GLY A 11 -6.71 12.14 -11.09
CA GLY A 11 -5.90 12.99 -11.96
C GLY A 11 -6.60 13.28 -13.29
N GLU A 12 -6.67 14.57 -13.66
CA GLU A 12 -7.18 14.99 -14.98
C GLU A 12 -6.16 14.76 -16.11
N GLU A 13 -4.87 14.63 -15.78
CA GLU A 13 -3.78 14.43 -16.75
C GLU A 13 -3.07 13.08 -16.54
N PRO A 14 -2.61 12.42 -17.63
CA PRO A 14 -1.85 11.19 -17.52
C PRO A 14 -0.54 11.45 -16.77
N LEU A 15 -0.25 10.62 -15.77
CA LEU A 15 0.98 10.73 -14.99
C LEU A 15 2.21 10.59 -15.89
N PRO A 16 3.11 11.59 -15.95
CA PRO A 16 4.33 11.47 -16.71
C PRO A 16 5.22 10.40 -16.06
N ILE A 17 5.83 9.53 -16.88
CA ILE A 17 6.67 8.42 -16.43
C ILE A 17 7.78 8.89 -15.47
N GLY A 18 8.34 10.08 -15.70
CA GLY A 18 9.37 10.67 -14.82
C GLY A 18 8.89 11.04 -13.41
N ARG A 19 7.58 11.12 -13.16
CA ARG A 19 7.00 11.32 -11.81
C ARG A 19 6.42 10.05 -11.22
N LEU A 20 6.26 8.99 -12.01
CA LEU A 20 5.61 7.76 -11.59
C LEU A 20 6.33 7.10 -10.41
N HIS A 21 7.66 7.05 -10.44
CA HIS A 21 8.45 6.49 -9.33
C HIS A 21 8.24 7.28 -8.04
N LEU A 22 8.32 8.61 -8.10
CA LEU A 22 8.08 9.50 -6.95
C LEU A 22 6.65 9.33 -6.38
N THR A 23 5.65 9.24 -7.25
CA THR A 23 4.26 9.01 -6.86
C THR A 23 4.06 7.65 -6.20
N VAL A 24 4.70 6.60 -6.71
CA VAL A 24 4.65 5.26 -6.10
C VAL A 24 5.30 5.27 -4.72
N LEU A 25 6.44 5.94 -4.54
CA LEU A 25 7.09 6.09 -3.23
C LEU A 25 6.21 6.86 -2.23
N ALA A 26 5.53 7.92 -2.69
CA ALA A 26 4.58 8.67 -1.88
C ALA A 26 3.40 7.80 -1.43
N ILE A 27 2.81 7.02 -2.35
CA ILE A 27 1.71 6.10 -2.03
C ILE A 27 2.16 4.99 -1.08
N LEU A 28 3.37 4.46 -1.24
CA LEU A 28 3.95 3.47 -0.33
C LEU A 28 4.15 4.07 1.07
N SER A 29 4.64 5.30 1.17
CA SER A 29 4.75 6.05 2.44
C SER A 29 3.39 6.14 3.15
N ILE A 30 2.33 6.54 2.42
CA ILE A 30 0.96 6.60 2.94
C ILE A 30 0.48 5.22 3.38
N ALA A 31 0.63 4.19 2.53
CA ALA A 31 0.15 2.85 2.80
C ALA A 31 0.82 2.24 4.04
N MET A 32 2.13 2.45 4.23
CA MET A 32 2.85 2.00 5.43
C MET A 32 2.35 2.69 6.70
N LYS A 33 2.06 4.00 6.63
CA LYS A 33 1.50 4.76 7.75
C LYS A 33 0.08 4.32 8.12
N VAL A 34 -0.74 3.97 7.12
CA VAL A 34 -2.15 3.58 7.32
C VAL A 34 -2.28 2.14 7.81
N THR A 35 -1.51 1.20 7.26
CA THR A 35 -1.62 -0.24 7.59
C THR A 35 -0.84 -0.65 8.84
N GLY A 36 -0.12 0.28 9.47
CA GLY A 36 0.64 0.02 10.70
C GLY A 36 1.82 -0.95 10.51
N GLY A 37 2.22 -1.23 9.26
CA GLY A 37 3.33 -2.14 8.92
C GLY A 37 4.69 -1.69 9.46
N ALA A 38 4.80 -0.41 9.79
CA ALA A 38 5.82 0.10 10.68
C ALA A 38 5.11 0.67 11.91
N ASP A 39 5.62 0.35 13.09
CA ASP A 39 5.37 1.05 14.35
C ASP A 39 5.96 2.48 14.23
N ASP A 40 5.48 3.25 13.25
CA ASP A 40 6.12 4.44 12.66
C ASP A 40 5.96 5.67 13.54
N THR A 41 4.97 5.65 14.44
CA THR A 41 4.91 6.59 15.57
C THR A 41 6.02 6.34 16.58
N ARG A 42 6.65 5.16 16.58
CA ARG A 42 7.75 4.79 17.49
C ARG A 42 9.12 4.65 16.80
N LYS A 43 9.20 4.38 15.48
CA LYS A 43 10.46 4.16 14.73
C LYS A 43 10.46 4.77 13.31
N PRO A 44 10.36 6.11 13.18
CA PRO A 44 10.34 6.81 11.89
C PRO A 44 11.60 6.63 11.03
N TYR A 45 12.68 6.10 11.61
CA TYR A 45 13.93 5.83 10.92
C TYR A 45 13.80 4.69 9.89
N LYS A 46 12.93 3.69 10.15
CA LYS A 46 12.73 2.56 9.25
C LYS A 46 12.03 2.94 7.95
N LEU A 47 11.01 3.81 8.04
CA LEU A 47 10.32 4.34 6.86
C LEU A 47 11.30 5.12 5.97
N ARG A 48 12.12 5.98 6.55
CA ARG A 48 13.09 6.79 5.81
C ARG A 48 14.15 5.94 5.13
N GLU A 49 14.67 4.92 5.80
CA GLU A 49 15.61 3.97 5.20
C GLU A 49 14.97 3.17 4.06
N LEU A 50 13.74 2.67 4.23
CA LEU A 50 13.02 1.95 3.20
C LEU A 50 12.76 2.82 1.97
N LEU A 51 12.30 4.06 2.17
CA LEU A 51 12.07 5.01 1.08
C LEU A 51 13.37 5.38 0.36
N ALA A 52 14.47 5.56 1.10
CA ALA A 52 15.78 5.81 0.52
C ALA A 52 16.30 4.61 -0.31
N CYS A 53 16.10 3.38 0.18
CA CYS A 53 16.45 2.16 -0.54
C CYS A 53 15.60 1.98 -1.81
N LEU A 54 14.28 2.14 -1.71
CA LEU A 54 13.34 1.99 -2.83
C LEU A 54 13.46 3.12 -3.85
N GLY A 55 13.83 4.32 -3.40
CA GLY A 55 14.11 5.47 -4.26
C GLY A 55 15.48 5.42 -4.93
N GLN A 56 16.36 4.47 -4.58
CA GLN A 56 17.72 4.35 -5.12
C GLN A 56 18.51 5.68 -5.12
N GLN A 57 18.26 6.55 -4.13
CA GLN A 57 18.79 7.92 -4.05
C GLN A 57 18.43 8.87 -5.20
N GLN A 58 17.46 8.53 -6.05
CA GLN A 58 16.98 9.43 -7.12
C GLN A 58 16.09 10.56 -6.58
N HIS A 59 15.49 10.34 -5.41
CA HIS A 59 14.60 11.28 -4.75
C HIS A 59 14.98 11.43 -3.27
N SER A 60 15.02 12.66 -2.80
CA SER A 60 15.18 12.97 -1.39
C SER A 60 13.91 12.62 -0.62
N VAL A 61 14.04 12.34 0.68
CA VAL A 61 12.90 12.02 1.55
C VAL A 61 11.93 13.21 1.61
N GLU A 62 12.45 14.44 1.57
CA GLU A 62 11.68 15.67 1.54
C GLU A 62 10.82 15.79 0.27
N GLU A 63 11.35 15.39 -0.89
CA GLU A 63 10.59 15.36 -2.14
C GLU A 63 9.48 14.31 -2.10
N ILE A 64 9.76 13.13 -1.53
CA ILE A 64 8.77 12.06 -1.35
C ILE A 64 7.63 12.54 -0.44
N PHE A 65 7.95 13.21 0.68
CA PHE A 65 6.92 13.74 1.58
C PHE A 65 6.14 14.90 0.98
N ARG A 66 6.76 15.71 0.12
CA ARG A 66 6.02 16.74 -0.63
C ARG A 66 5.03 16.09 -1.61
N ALA A 67 5.47 15.07 -2.33
CA ALA A 67 4.59 14.30 -3.22
C ALA A 67 3.48 13.58 -2.46
N GLU A 68 3.76 13.07 -1.25
CA GLU A 68 2.76 12.51 -0.35
C GLU A 68 1.65 13.50 -0.02
N VAL A 69 1.99 14.75 0.31
CA VAL A 69 0.97 15.79 0.56
C VAL A 69 0.10 16.00 -0.67
N SER A 70 0.69 16.11 -1.87
CA SER A 70 -0.07 16.27 -3.10
C SER A 70 -1.00 15.09 -3.38
N VAL A 71 -0.56 13.86 -3.10
CA VAL A 71 -1.40 12.65 -3.23
C VAL A 71 -2.54 12.67 -2.23
N LEU A 72 -2.28 13.04 -0.97
CA LEU A 72 -3.30 13.15 0.07
C LEU A 72 -4.35 14.22 -0.27
N GLU A 73 -3.92 15.38 -0.74
CA GLU A 73 -4.82 16.45 -1.18
C GLU A 73 -5.70 16.02 -2.35
N ALA A 74 -5.11 15.36 -3.37
CA ALA A 74 -5.85 14.83 -4.51
C ALA A 74 -6.90 13.78 -4.10
N LEU A 75 -6.61 13.00 -3.06
CA LEU A 75 -7.52 12.00 -2.51
C LEU A 75 -8.43 12.55 -1.41
N SER A 76 -8.43 13.86 -1.15
CA SER A 76 -9.18 14.47 -0.03
C SER A 76 -8.93 13.80 1.32
N PHE A 77 -7.71 13.30 1.53
CA PHE A 77 -7.26 12.54 2.70
C PHE A 77 -8.04 11.24 2.96
N GLU A 78 -8.84 10.76 2.01
CA GLU A 78 -9.59 9.52 2.12
C GLU A 78 -8.70 8.30 1.84
N VAL A 79 -7.75 7.98 2.73
CA VAL A 79 -6.77 6.90 2.51
C VAL A 79 -7.05 5.62 3.32
N SER A 80 -8.05 5.65 4.19
CA SER A 80 -8.41 4.53 5.09
C SER A 80 -9.41 3.54 4.50
N ALA A 81 -9.48 3.42 3.17
CA ALA A 81 -10.40 2.48 2.53
C ALA A 81 -9.98 1.03 2.82
N PRO A 82 -10.92 0.14 3.20
CA PRO A 82 -10.60 -1.27 3.42
C PRO A 82 -10.08 -1.89 2.13
N SER A 83 -8.96 -2.60 2.23
CA SER A 83 -8.39 -3.37 1.13
C SER A 83 -9.15 -4.67 0.92
N VAL A 84 -8.99 -5.28 -0.25
CA VAL A 84 -9.57 -6.60 -0.54
C VAL A 84 -8.99 -7.68 0.37
N LEU A 85 -7.77 -7.49 0.87
CA LEU A 85 -7.15 -8.38 1.86
C LEU A 85 -7.85 -8.27 3.22
N ASP A 86 -8.23 -7.06 3.65
CA ASP A 86 -8.98 -6.88 4.90
C ASP A 86 -10.36 -7.56 4.83
N ILE A 87 -10.99 -7.54 3.65
CA ILE A 87 -12.25 -8.24 3.41
C ILE A 87 -12.04 -9.77 3.50
N LEU A 88 -10.95 -10.29 2.92
CA LEU A 88 -10.63 -11.71 3.02
C LEU A 88 -10.41 -12.13 4.49
N ASP A 89 -9.70 -11.33 5.27
CA ASP A 89 -9.47 -11.62 6.69
C ASP A 89 -10.81 -11.71 7.44
N VAL A 90 -11.75 -10.78 7.20
CA VAL A 90 -13.11 -10.83 7.78
C VAL A 90 -13.89 -12.08 7.33
N LEU A 91 -13.80 -12.46 6.05
CA LEU A 91 -14.48 -13.64 5.51
C LEU A 91 -13.94 -14.96 6.09
N VAL A 92 -12.68 -14.97 6.51
CA VAL A 92 -11.99 -16.14 7.03
C VAL A 92 -12.23 -16.32 8.54
N LEU A 93 -12.57 -15.25 9.28
CA LEU A 93 -12.86 -15.28 10.73
C LEU A 93 -13.78 -16.43 11.19
N PRO A 94 -14.88 -16.78 10.50
CA PRO A 94 -15.75 -17.87 10.92
C PRO A 94 -15.11 -19.26 10.79
N PHE A 95 -14.05 -19.38 9.98
CA PHE A 95 -13.37 -20.64 9.65
C PHE A 95 -12.05 -20.81 10.40
N THR A 96 -11.58 -19.78 11.11
CA THR A 96 -10.39 -19.83 11.95
C THR A 96 -10.72 -20.37 13.33
N GLN A 97 -10.03 -21.43 13.75
CA GLN A 97 -10.11 -21.91 15.12
C GLN A 97 -9.35 -20.94 16.04
N PRO A 98 -9.87 -20.61 17.23
CA PRO A 98 -9.26 -19.64 18.14
C PRO A 98 -7.82 -19.99 18.55
N ASP A 99 -7.43 -21.27 18.48
CA ASP A 99 -6.09 -21.76 18.85
C ASP A 99 -5.13 -21.95 17.66
N ARG A 100 -5.52 -21.60 16.43
CA ARG A 100 -4.66 -21.71 15.25
C ARG A 100 -4.47 -20.36 14.56
N PRO A 101 -3.22 -19.93 14.32
CA PRO A 101 -2.97 -18.70 13.57
C PRO A 101 -3.49 -18.84 12.13
N GLU A 102 -4.07 -17.77 11.59
CA GLU A 102 -4.62 -17.72 10.23
C GLU A 102 -3.60 -18.13 9.15
N SER A 103 -2.32 -17.88 9.43
CA SER A 103 -1.16 -18.27 8.61
C SER A 103 -0.93 -19.78 8.52
N SER A 104 -1.70 -20.61 9.24
CA SER A 104 -1.62 -22.07 9.19
C SER A 104 -2.58 -22.70 8.18
N SER A 105 -3.57 -21.95 7.67
CA SER A 105 -4.54 -22.49 6.72
C SER A 105 -4.02 -22.36 5.28
N PRO A 106 -3.81 -23.48 4.56
CA PRO A 106 -3.34 -23.44 3.17
C PRO A 106 -4.32 -22.72 2.24
N VAL A 107 -5.62 -22.74 2.58
CA VAL A 107 -6.67 -22.04 1.83
C VAL A 107 -6.50 -20.52 1.92
N VAL A 108 -6.18 -20.01 3.11
CA VAL A 108 -5.98 -18.57 3.34
C VAL A 108 -4.74 -18.07 2.61
N ILE A 109 -3.66 -18.85 2.66
CA ILE A 109 -2.42 -18.54 1.94
C ILE A 109 -2.68 -18.48 0.44
N LEU A 110 -3.37 -19.49 -0.10
CA LEU A 110 -3.70 -19.55 -1.53
C LEU A 110 -4.61 -18.39 -1.95
N ALA A 111 -5.63 -18.07 -1.14
CA ALA A 111 -6.53 -16.94 -1.40
C ALA A 111 -5.78 -15.60 -1.41
N LYS A 112 -4.88 -15.36 -0.43
CA LYS A 112 -4.03 -14.16 -0.39
C LYS A 112 -3.15 -14.06 -1.64
N PHE A 113 -2.53 -15.16 -2.05
CA PHE A 113 -1.70 -15.22 -3.25
C PHE A 113 -2.51 -14.91 -4.53
N LEU A 114 -3.67 -15.55 -4.72
CA LEU A 114 -4.52 -15.32 -5.89
C LEU A 114 -5.06 -13.88 -5.95
N LEU A 115 -5.38 -13.29 -4.79
CA LEU A 115 -5.77 -11.88 -4.72
C LEU A 115 -4.63 -10.95 -5.13
N GLN A 116 -3.41 -11.22 -4.66
CA GLN A 116 -2.24 -10.43 -5.06
C GLN A 116 -1.97 -10.52 -6.57
N LEU A 117 -2.11 -11.71 -7.17
CA LEU A 117 -2.01 -11.86 -8.63
C LEU A 117 -3.09 -11.10 -9.39
N SER A 118 -4.33 -11.15 -8.89
CA SER A 118 -5.46 -10.46 -9.50
C SER A 118 -5.29 -8.94 -9.47
N LEU A 119 -4.65 -8.39 -8.43
CA LEU A 119 -4.33 -6.96 -8.34
C LEU A 119 -3.23 -6.52 -9.32
N LEU A 120 -2.36 -7.44 -9.73
CA LEU A 120 -1.28 -7.20 -10.69
C LEU A 120 -1.70 -7.48 -12.15
N ASP A 121 -2.90 -8.02 -12.35
CA ASP A 121 -3.37 -8.55 -13.64
C ASP A 121 -2.32 -9.48 -14.30
N ALA A 122 -1.64 -10.28 -13.47
CA ALA A 122 -0.54 -11.12 -13.90
C ALA A 122 -1.08 -12.47 -14.44
N PRO A 123 -0.62 -12.94 -15.61
CA PRO A 123 -0.98 -14.27 -16.09
C PRO A 123 -0.39 -15.34 -15.16
N LEU A 124 -1.21 -16.36 -14.85
CA LEU A 124 -0.84 -17.54 -14.07
C LEU A 124 0.11 -18.47 -14.83
#